data_AF-A0A6S7JCR0-F1
#
_entry.id   AF-A0A6S7JCR0-F1
#
_cell.length_a   1.000
_cell.length_b   1.000
_cell.length_c   1.000
_cell.angle_alpha   90.00
_cell.angle_beta   90.00
_cell.angle_gamma   90.00
#
_symmetry.space_group_name_H-M   'P 1'
#
loop_
_entity.id
_entity.type
_entity.pdbx_description
1 polymer ?
#
loop_
_entity_poly.entity_id
_entity_poly.type
_entity_poly.pdbx_seq_one_letter_code
_entity_poly.pdbx_strand_id
1 'polypeptide(L)'
;MVDTAVVGCNWIELPAGKYIIRNDNVKTSRCQLEVDIAWDQFISHPCEGEWQKIAPIRILSFDIECAGRKGIFPEPEKDRVIQISNMVIRQGEKDPFIRNVFTLNTCASIIGSEVKSYKNEKDLLQEWSNFVKEADPDVITGYNIVNFDLPYVLNRAIALKVLKFPFIGRIKEDKSTVSTTTFQSRAYGKRENKVINITGRVQFDLLHILLRDYKLRSYTLNSVSYHFLQEQKEDVPHSIIADLQNGNEQTRRRLAVYCLKDALLPLRLLEKLMCVINYMEMSRVTGVPFSYLLARGQQIKVISQLMRK
;
A
#
# COMPACT_ATOMS: atom_id res chain seq x y z
N MET A 1 18.11 1.35 17.52
CA MET A 1 18.60 1.02 16.16
C MET A 1 20.11 1.22 16.05
N VAL A 2 20.64 2.42 16.34
CA VAL A 2 22.10 2.64 16.35
C VAL A 2 22.75 1.81 17.47
N ASP A 3 22.34 2.02 18.72
CA ASP A 3 22.94 1.38 19.91
C ASP A 3 22.88 -0.16 19.89
N THR A 4 21.87 -0.72 19.23
CA THR A 4 21.63 -2.16 19.13
C THR A 4 22.03 -2.76 17.78
N ALA A 5 22.76 -2.00 16.95
CA ALA A 5 23.18 -2.39 15.60
C ALA A 5 22.05 -2.83 14.64
N VAL A 6 20.79 -2.49 14.95
CA VAL A 6 19.64 -2.78 14.07
C VAL A 6 19.62 -1.82 12.89
N VAL A 7 19.64 -2.37 11.68
CA VAL A 7 19.46 -1.65 10.41
C VAL A 7 18.03 -1.82 9.88
N GLY A 8 17.69 -1.14 8.78
CA GLY A 8 16.39 -1.33 8.14
C GLY A 8 16.32 -2.68 7.41
N CYS A 9 15.14 -3.31 7.44
CA CYS A 9 14.92 -4.65 6.85
C CYS A 9 15.87 -5.73 7.39
N ASN A 10 16.20 -5.64 8.68
CA ASN A 10 17.10 -6.56 9.35
C ASN A 10 16.41 -7.83 9.88
N TRP A 11 17.17 -8.90 10.05
CA TRP A 11 16.74 -10.07 10.81
C TRP A 11 17.05 -9.88 12.30
N ILE A 12 16.02 -10.09 13.13
CA ILE A 12 16.10 -10.03 14.58
C ILE A 12 15.75 -11.41 15.13
N GLU A 13 16.57 -11.90 16.04
CA GLU A 13 16.33 -13.16 16.76
C GLU A 13 15.98 -12.87 18.23
N LEU A 14 14.99 -13.60 18.74
CA LEU A 14 14.56 -13.56 20.13
C LEU A 14 14.99 -14.87 20.82
N PRO A 15 16.06 -14.86 21.63
CA PRO A 15 16.56 -16.10 22.25
C PRO A 15 15.52 -16.74 23.17
N ALA A 16 15.55 -18.07 23.26
CA ALA A 16 14.64 -18.83 24.12
C ALA A 16 14.76 -18.37 25.58
N GLY A 17 13.63 -18.20 26.25
CA GLY A 17 13.56 -17.74 27.65
C GLY A 17 13.83 -16.25 27.87
N LYS A 18 14.09 -15.47 26.80
CA LYS A 18 14.34 -14.01 26.90
C LYS A 18 13.16 -13.13 26.54
N TYR A 19 12.12 -13.70 25.95
CA TYR A 19 10.89 -12.99 25.59
C TYR A 19 9.68 -13.58 26.30
N ILE A 20 8.65 -12.75 26.46
CA ILE A 20 7.34 -13.12 26.99
C ILE A 20 6.32 -13.00 25.86
N ILE A 21 5.57 -14.06 25.58
CA ILE A 21 4.44 -13.99 24.65
C ILE A 21 3.26 -13.37 25.40
N ARG A 22 2.67 -12.32 24.84
CA ARG A 22 1.49 -11.68 25.43
C ARG A 22 0.27 -12.59 25.32
N ASN A 23 -0.48 -12.68 26.41
CA ASN A 23 -1.77 -13.36 26.44
C ASN A 23 -2.76 -12.68 25.47
N ASP A 24 -3.64 -13.46 24.85
CA ASP A 24 -4.58 -12.94 23.83
C ASP A 24 -5.49 -11.81 24.35
N ASN A 25 -5.86 -11.86 25.63
CA ASN A 25 -6.71 -10.85 26.27
C ASN A 25 -6.06 -9.47 26.41
N VAL A 26 -4.72 -9.38 26.31
CA VAL A 26 -3.97 -8.13 26.43
C VAL A 26 -3.31 -7.69 25.12
N LYS A 27 -3.46 -8.47 24.04
CA LYS A 27 -2.91 -8.12 22.73
C LYS A 27 -3.52 -6.84 22.19
N THR A 28 -2.65 -5.88 21.88
CA THR A 28 -3.02 -4.59 21.30
C THR A 28 -2.92 -4.59 19.77
N SER A 29 -2.16 -5.53 19.21
CA SER A 29 -1.97 -5.71 17.77
C SER A 29 -2.88 -6.81 17.21
N ARG A 30 -2.99 -6.83 15.88
CA ARG A 30 -3.64 -7.90 15.09
C ARG A 30 -2.65 -8.98 14.64
N CYS A 31 -1.39 -8.89 15.06
CA CYS A 31 -0.35 -9.84 14.69
C CYS A 31 -0.61 -11.21 15.34
N GLN A 32 -0.18 -12.28 14.67
CA GLN A 32 -0.26 -13.63 15.22
C GLN A 32 0.55 -13.75 16.52
N LEU A 33 1.74 -13.14 16.54
CA LEU A 33 2.65 -13.08 17.69
C LEU A 33 2.75 -11.62 18.18
N GLU A 34 2.54 -11.42 19.48
CA GLU A 34 2.85 -10.18 20.19
C GLU A 34 3.74 -10.57 21.38
N VAL A 35 4.96 -10.06 21.40
CA VAL A 35 6.00 -10.47 22.34
C VAL A 35 6.64 -9.26 22.98
N ASP A 36 6.99 -9.38 24.26
CA ASP A 36 7.80 -8.41 24.98
C ASP A 36 9.21 -8.98 25.19
N ILE A 37 10.23 -8.18 24.87
CA ILE A 37 11.63 -8.50 25.11
C ILE A 37 12.34 -7.22 25.58
N ALA A 38 13.32 -7.36 26.47
CA ALA A 38 14.16 -6.24 26.86
C ALA A 38 15.07 -5.82 25.68
N TRP A 39 15.38 -4.52 25.61
CA TRP A 39 16.05 -3.91 24.45
C TRP A 39 17.47 -4.44 24.20
N ASP A 40 18.08 -5.06 25.21
CA ASP A 40 19.44 -5.60 25.24
C ASP A 40 19.47 -7.14 25.15
N GLN A 41 18.30 -7.80 25.05
CA GLN A 41 18.20 -9.27 25.07
C GLN A 41 17.90 -9.91 23.70
N PHE A 42 17.59 -9.11 22.67
CA PHE A 42 17.45 -9.62 21.30
C PHE A 42 18.80 -9.61 20.58
N ILE A 43 18.93 -10.43 19.54
CA ILE A 43 20.12 -10.48 18.69
C ILE A 43 19.80 -9.82 17.35
N SER A 44 20.59 -8.81 16.98
CA SER A 44 20.54 -8.16 15.68
C SER A 44 21.57 -8.79 14.76
N HIS A 45 21.12 -9.55 13.76
CA HIS A 45 22.03 -10.20 12.82
C HIS A 45 22.51 -9.22 11.76
N PRO A 46 23.79 -9.22 11.33
CA PRO A 46 24.21 -8.51 10.13
C PRO A 46 23.51 -9.04 8.89
N CYS A 47 23.21 -8.20 7.90
CA CYS A 47 22.52 -8.58 6.66
C CYS A 47 23.47 -9.29 5.65
N GLU A 48 24.18 -10.32 6.10
CA GLU A 48 25.20 -11.06 5.35
C GLU A 48 24.97 -12.58 5.48
N GLY A 49 25.54 -13.36 4.56
CA GLY A 49 25.43 -14.82 4.59
C GLY A 49 23.97 -15.30 4.62
N GLU A 50 23.63 -16.14 5.59
CA GLU A 50 22.28 -16.70 5.73
C GLU A 50 21.19 -15.65 6.06
N TRP A 51 21.60 -14.50 6.62
CA TRP A 51 20.72 -13.40 7.01
C TRP A 51 20.51 -12.38 5.89
N GLN A 52 21.07 -12.62 4.71
CA GLN A 52 20.80 -11.80 3.52
C GLN A 52 19.40 -12.09 2.93
N LYS A 53 18.81 -13.24 3.25
CA LYS A 53 17.50 -13.68 2.78
C LYS A 53 16.40 -12.64 3.03
N ILE A 54 15.37 -12.67 2.19
CA ILE A 54 14.21 -11.79 2.30
C ILE A 54 13.02 -12.61 2.81
N ALA A 55 12.31 -12.09 3.81
CA ALA A 55 11.08 -12.72 4.30
C ALA A 55 10.00 -12.72 3.20
N PRO A 56 9.05 -13.68 3.19
CA PRO A 56 7.97 -13.74 2.21
C PRO A 56 6.90 -12.67 2.49
N ILE A 57 7.27 -11.39 2.36
CA ILE A 57 6.42 -10.25 2.66
C ILE A 57 5.19 -10.23 1.75
N ARG A 58 4.03 -9.94 2.33
CA ARG A 58 2.78 -9.80 1.59
C ARG A 58 2.64 -8.38 1.06
N ILE A 59 2.52 -8.24 -0.25
CA ILE A 59 2.38 -6.96 -0.94
C ILE A 59 0.95 -6.89 -1.48
N LEU A 60 0.17 -5.95 -0.95
CA LEU A 60 -1.15 -5.59 -1.47
C LEU A 60 -1.00 -4.41 -2.42
N SER A 61 -1.32 -4.61 -3.70
CA SER A 61 -1.59 -3.54 -4.64
C SER A 61 -3.08 -3.35 -4.80
N PHE A 62 -3.57 -2.11 -4.73
CA PHE A 62 -4.99 -1.82 -4.89
C PHE A 62 -5.22 -0.55 -5.70
N ASP A 63 -6.42 -0.45 -6.23
CA ASP A 63 -6.91 0.67 -7.04
C ASP A 63 -8.41 0.86 -6.76
N ILE A 64 -8.91 2.10 -6.83
CA ILE A 64 -10.33 2.42 -6.60
C ILE A 64 -10.95 3.10 -7.81
N GLU A 65 -12.24 2.84 -8.01
CA GLU A 65 -13.07 3.59 -8.95
C GLU A 65 -14.15 4.38 -8.24
N CYS A 66 -14.34 5.61 -8.69
CA CYS A 66 -15.34 6.54 -8.15
C CYS A 66 -16.32 6.98 -9.24
N ALA A 67 -17.62 6.92 -8.94
CA ALA A 67 -18.65 7.50 -9.79
C ALA A 67 -18.78 9.00 -9.47
N GLY A 68 -18.05 9.83 -10.22
CA GLY A 68 -18.09 11.28 -10.13
C GLY A 68 -19.19 11.94 -10.96
N ARG A 69 -19.53 13.18 -10.60
CA ARG A 69 -20.36 14.07 -11.44
C ARG A 69 -19.60 14.48 -12.71
N LYS A 70 -20.31 14.56 -13.85
CA LYS A 70 -19.70 14.88 -15.15
C LYS A 70 -18.94 16.22 -15.10
N GLY A 71 -17.68 16.20 -15.52
CA GLY A 71 -16.80 17.39 -15.57
C GLY A 71 -16.22 17.85 -14.24
N ILE A 72 -16.50 17.15 -13.13
CA ILE A 72 -16.01 17.49 -11.79
C ILE A 72 -15.10 16.37 -11.30
N PHE A 73 -13.92 16.73 -10.78
CA PHE A 73 -13.03 15.75 -10.15
C PHE A 73 -13.71 15.16 -8.89
N PRO A 74 -13.62 13.83 -8.64
CA PRO A 74 -14.32 13.21 -7.53
C PRO A 74 -14.06 13.88 -6.16
N GLU A 75 -15.13 14.17 -5.43
CA GLU A 75 -15.11 14.73 -4.08
C GLU A 75 -15.63 13.69 -3.07
N PRO A 76 -14.86 13.29 -2.03
CA PRO A 76 -15.25 12.24 -1.09
C PRO A 76 -16.61 12.47 -0.41
N GLU A 77 -17.04 13.71 -0.23
CA GLU A 77 -18.32 14.04 0.43
C GLU A 77 -19.53 13.74 -0.47
N LYS A 78 -19.33 13.68 -1.79
CA LYS A 78 -20.42 13.62 -2.78
C LYS A 78 -20.34 12.37 -3.66
N ASP A 79 -19.16 12.07 -4.18
CA ASP A 79 -18.95 11.10 -5.24
C ASP A 79 -18.56 9.73 -4.63
N ARG A 80 -19.30 8.69 -5.02
CA ARG A 80 -19.24 7.36 -4.39
C ARG A 80 -18.03 6.57 -4.86
N VAL A 81 -17.40 5.81 -3.96
CA VAL A 81 -16.55 4.68 -4.32
C VAL A 81 -17.45 3.55 -4.80
N ILE A 82 -17.17 3.04 -6.00
CA ILE A 82 -18.01 2.03 -6.66
C ILE A 82 -17.28 0.71 -6.87
N GLN A 83 -15.96 0.72 -6.98
CA GLN A 83 -15.15 -0.50 -7.04
C GLN A 83 -13.82 -0.32 -6.30
N ILE A 84 -13.32 -1.40 -5.71
CA ILE A 84 -11.96 -1.48 -5.15
C ILE A 84 -11.36 -2.82 -5.57
N SER A 85 -10.33 -2.78 -6.41
CA SER A 85 -9.61 -3.97 -6.87
C SER A 85 -8.37 -4.22 -6.04
N ASN A 86 -8.08 -5.49 -5.75
CA ASN A 86 -6.96 -5.88 -4.91
C ASN A 86 -6.19 -7.04 -5.52
N MET A 87 -4.87 -6.91 -5.53
CA MET A 87 -3.92 -7.96 -5.88
C MET A 87 -2.98 -8.17 -4.70
N VAL A 88 -2.93 -9.38 -4.13
CA VAL A 88 -1.99 -9.71 -3.05
C VAL A 88 -1.01 -10.76 -3.54
N ILE A 89 0.27 -10.46 -3.45
CA ILE A 89 1.38 -11.33 -3.85
C ILE A 89 2.38 -11.47 -2.71
N ARG A 90 3.08 -12.61 -2.61
CA ARG A 90 4.26 -12.70 -1.75
C ARG A 90 5.50 -12.34 -2.54
N GLN A 91 6.40 -11.56 -1.94
CA GLN A 91 7.65 -11.18 -2.60
C GLN A 91 8.42 -12.43 -3.08
N GLY A 92 8.74 -12.45 -4.38
CA GLY A 92 9.44 -13.57 -5.04
C GLY A 92 8.52 -14.59 -5.71
N GLU A 93 7.21 -14.55 -5.46
CA GLU A 93 6.23 -15.32 -6.25
C GLU A 93 5.95 -14.60 -7.58
N LYS A 94 5.61 -15.37 -8.62
CA LYS A 94 5.33 -14.84 -9.97
C LYS A 94 3.93 -14.23 -10.09
N ASP A 95 2.97 -14.80 -9.38
CA ASP A 95 1.55 -14.51 -9.56
C ASP A 95 0.89 -14.15 -8.22
N PRO A 96 0.02 -13.12 -8.18
CA PRO A 96 -0.76 -12.82 -6.98
C PRO A 96 -1.64 -14.01 -6.57
N PHE A 97 -1.59 -14.38 -5.30
CA PHE A 97 -2.38 -15.46 -4.71
C PHE A 97 -3.79 -15.02 -4.28
N ILE A 98 -4.03 -13.70 -4.18
CA ILE A 98 -5.38 -13.13 -4.08
C ILE A 98 -5.58 -12.15 -5.22
N ARG A 99 -6.70 -12.32 -5.93
CA ARG A 99 -7.19 -11.40 -6.95
C ARG A 99 -8.67 -11.21 -6.71
N ASN A 100 -9.07 -10.03 -6.24
CA ASN A 100 -10.48 -9.77 -5.99
C ASN A 100 -10.88 -8.35 -6.33
N VAL A 101 -12.17 -8.14 -6.53
CA VAL A 101 -12.77 -6.83 -6.75
C VAL A 101 -14.02 -6.70 -5.90
N PHE A 102 -14.04 -5.66 -5.07
CA PHE A 102 -15.19 -5.24 -4.28
C PHE A 102 -16.00 -4.30 -5.15
N THR A 103 -17.27 -4.59 -5.38
CA THR A 103 -18.13 -3.85 -6.30
C THR A 103 -19.40 -3.38 -5.62
N LEU A 104 -19.85 -2.20 -5.98
CA LEU A 104 -21.14 -1.67 -5.58
C LEU A 104 -22.17 -2.09 -6.63
N ASN A 105 -23.25 -2.74 -6.18
CA ASN A 105 -24.20 -3.51 -7.00
C ASN A 105 -23.61 -4.80 -7.59
N THR A 106 -24.44 -5.57 -8.28
CA THR A 106 -24.07 -6.87 -8.87
C THR A 106 -23.06 -6.71 -9.99
N CYS A 107 -22.04 -7.55 -10.03
CA CYS A 107 -21.05 -7.58 -11.10
C CYS A 107 -20.95 -9.00 -11.64
N ALA A 108 -20.92 -9.16 -12.97
CA ALA A 108 -20.79 -10.47 -13.58
C ALA A 108 -19.42 -11.08 -13.27
N SER A 109 -19.35 -12.41 -13.21
CA SER A 109 -18.13 -13.14 -12.82
C SER A 109 -16.93 -12.83 -13.73
N ILE A 110 -15.74 -12.78 -13.13
CA ILE A 110 -14.47 -12.55 -13.83
C ILE A 110 -13.60 -13.79 -13.63
N ILE A 111 -13.15 -14.41 -14.73
CA ILE A 111 -12.30 -15.61 -14.67
C ILE A 111 -10.99 -15.25 -13.97
N GLY A 112 -10.62 -16.03 -12.96
CA GLY A 112 -9.37 -15.86 -12.22
C GLY A 112 -9.39 -14.77 -11.15
N SER A 113 -10.55 -14.13 -10.89
CA SER A 113 -10.71 -13.13 -9.82
C SER A 113 -12.02 -13.33 -9.06
N GLU A 114 -11.97 -13.19 -7.74
CA GLU A 114 -13.16 -13.21 -6.89
C GLU A 114 -13.92 -11.87 -6.97
N VAL A 115 -15.21 -11.92 -7.28
CA VAL A 115 -16.07 -10.73 -7.36
C VAL A 115 -16.93 -10.68 -6.09
N LYS A 116 -16.73 -9.65 -5.27
CA LYS A 116 -17.52 -9.41 -4.04
C LYS A 116 -18.44 -8.22 -4.27
N SER A 117 -19.75 -8.48 -4.41
CA SER A 117 -20.74 -7.43 -4.69
C SER A 117 -21.53 -7.04 -3.44
N TYR A 118 -21.66 -5.73 -3.22
CA TYR A 118 -22.34 -5.14 -2.06
C TYR A 118 -23.47 -4.23 -2.51
N LYS A 119 -24.58 -4.21 -1.76
CA LYS A 119 -25.72 -3.34 -2.06
C LYS A 119 -25.47 -1.88 -1.67
N ASN A 120 -24.74 -1.68 -0.58
CA ASN A 120 -24.45 -0.35 -0.03
C ASN A 120 -22.95 -0.08 -0.02
N GLU A 121 -22.59 1.18 -0.23
CA GLU A 121 -21.19 1.62 -0.19
C GLU A 121 -20.56 1.46 1.20
N LYS A 122 -21.35 1.63 2.27
CA LYS A 122 -20.87 1.44 3.65
C LYS A 122 -20.37 0.02 3.88
N ASP A 123 -21.11 -0.96 3.37
CA ASP A 123 -20.78 -2.38 3.49
C ASP A 123 -19.52 -2.68 2.65
N LEU A 124 -19.44 -2.14 1.43
CA LEU A 124 -18.26 -2.25 0.57
C LEU A 124 -17.00 -1.75 1.28
N LEU A 125 -17.04 -0.52 1.82
CA LEU A 125 -15.91 0.07 2.53
C LEU A 125 -15.55 -0.73 3.79
N GLN A 126 -16.55 -1.09 4.59
CA GLN A 126 -16.32 -1.84 5.83
C GLN A 126 -15.69 -3.20 5.55
N GLU A 127 -16.16 -3.89 4.51
CA GLU A 127 -15.63 -5.19 4.11
C GLU A 127 -14.26 -5.09 3.48
N TRP A 128 -13.94 -4.01 2.75
CA TRP A 128 -12.58 -3.78 2.29
C TRP A 128 -11.61 -3.55 3.46
N SER A 129 -12.01 -2.77 4.48
CA SER A 129 -11.23 -2.62 5.72
C SER A 129 -11.03 -3.98 6.42
N ASN A 130 -12.06 -4.82 6.49
CA ASN A 130 -11.97 -6.18 7.03
C ASN A 130 -10.98 -7.05 6.23
N PHE A 131 -11.06 -6.99 4.90
CA PHE A 131 -10.13 -7.69 4.02
C PHE A 131 -8.68 -7.27 4.22
N VAL A 132 -8.37 -5.97 4.34
CA VAL A 132 -6.99 -5.53 4.62
C VAL A 132 -6.48 -6.09 5.95
N LYS A 133 -7.33 -6.15 6.98
CA LYS A 133 -6.98 -6.75 8.27
C LYS A 133 -6.75 -8.26 8.19
N GLU A 134 -7.54 -8.97 7.39
CA GLU A 134 -7.47 -10.43 7.23
C GLU A 134 -6.30 -10.86 6.33
N ALA A 135 -6.11 -10.19 5.20
CA ALA A 135 -4.99 -10.43 4.29
C ALA A 135 -3.65 -10.10 4.94
N ASP A 136 -3.65 -9.16 5.90
CA ASP A 136 -2.51 -8.67 6.66
C ASP A 136 -1.27 -8.33 5.79
N PRO A 137 -1.37 -7.39 4.83
CA PRO A 137 -0.24 -7.03 3.99
C PRO A 137 0.85 -6.29 4.77
N ASP A 138 2.11 -6.63 4.51
CA ASP A 138 3.27 -5.93 5.04
C ASP A 138 3.51 -4.61 4.29
N VAL A 139 3.27 -4.63 2.98
CA VAL A 139 3.41 -3.49 2.08
C VAL A 139 2.07 -3.22 1.39
N ILE A 140 1.64 -1.97 1.42
CA ILE A 140 0.52 -1.46 0.62
C ILE A 140 1.12 -0.60 -0.50
N THR A 141 0.84 -0.98 -1.73
CA THR A 141 1.28 -0.32 -2.96
C THR A 141 0.12 -0.07 -3.90
N GLY A 142 0.41 0.52 -5.05
CA GLY A 142 -0.53 0.98 -6.06
C GLY A 142 0.09 2.15 -6.81
N TYR A 143 -0.73 2.89 -7.55
CA TYR A 143 -0.29 4.07 -8.28
C TYR A 143 -1.03 5.31 -7.80
N ASN A 144 -0.33 6.25 -7.16
CA ASN A 144 -0.92 7.47 -6.58
C ASN A 144 -1.81 7.25 -5.34
N ILE A 145 -1.67 6.09 -4.69
CA ILE A 145 -2.44 5.69 -3.50
C ILE A 145 -2.31 6.66 -2.32
N VAL A 146 -1.15 7.29 -2.14
CA VAL A 146 -0.91 8.19 -1.01
C VAL A 146 -1.59 9.53 -1.19
N ASN A 147 -1.70 10.01 -2.44
CA ASN A 147 -2.28 11.33 -2.71
C ASN A 147 -3.78 11.27 -3.04
N PHE A 148 -4.25 10.15 -3.60
CA PHE A 148 -5.63 9.96 -4.03
C PHE A 148 -6.33 8.83 -3.29
N ASP A 149 -6.00 7.55 -3.55
CA ASP A 149 -6.84 6.42 -3.15
C ASP A 149 -7.06 6.32 -1.64
N LEU A 150 -5.99 6.23 -0.85
CA LEU A 150 -6.07 6.11 0.61
C LEU A 150 -6.75 7.33 1.25
N PRO A 151 -6.38 8.59 0.93
CA PRO A 151 -7.11 9.75 1.43
C PRO A 151 -8.59 9.75 1.03
N TYR A 152 -8.90 9.33 -0.20
CA TYR A 152 -10.27 9.32 -0.71
C TYR A 152 -11.14 8.35 0.07
N VAL A 153 -10.70 7.09 0.22
CA VAL A 153 -11.49 6.07 0.95
C VAL A 153 -11.62 6.40 2.43
N LEU A 154 -10.59 6.97 3.06
CA LEU A 154 -10.65 7.41 4.46
C LEU A 154 -11.65 8.56 4.65
N ASN A 155 -11.57 9.60 3.83
CA ASN A 155 -12.50 10.74 3.91
C ASN A 155 -13.93 10.32 3.52
N ARG A 156 -14.09 9.43 2.55
CA ARG A 156 -15.40 8.88 2.16
C ARG A 156 -16.03 8.09 3.30
N ALA A 157 -15.25 7.24 3.97
CA ALA A 157 -15.72 6.49 5.13
C ALA A 157 -16.15 7.42 6.28
N ILE A 158 -15.44 8.53 6.50
CA ILE A 158 -15.83 9.57 7.46
C ILE A 158 -17.16 10.21 7.05
N ALA A 159 -17.30 10.66 5.80
CA ALA A 159 -18.52 11.27 5.28
C ALA A 159 -19.74 10.35 5.43
N LEU A 160 -19.56 9.04 5.24
CA LEU A 160 -20.61 8.02 5.38
C LEU A 160 -20.80 7.50 6.81
N LYS A 161 -19.98 7.95 7.77
CA LYS A 161 -19.97 7.51 9.17
C LYS A 161 -19.70 6.01 9.33
N VAL A 162 -18.78 5.45 8.56
CA VAL A 162 -18.31 4.05 8.68
C VAL A 162 -17.24 4.00 9.78
N LEU A 163 -17.69 3.94 11.04
CA LEU A 163 -16.85 4.20 12.22
C LEU A 163 -15.65 3.26 12.36
N LYS A 164 -15.76 2.00 11.93
CA LYS A 164 -14.68 0.99 12.07
C LYS A 164 -13.74 0.95 10.86
N PHE A 165 -14.03 1.69 9.79
CA PHE A 165 -13.18 1.72 8.59
C PHE A 165 -11.75 2.19 8.87
N PRO A 166 -11.49 3.31 9.57
CA PRO A 166 -10.15 3.90 9.65
C PRO A 166 -9.17 3.11 10.54
N PHE A 167 -9.54 1.95 11.08
CA PHE A 167 -8.65 1.09 11.89
C PHE A 167 -8.00 0.01 11.02
N ILE A 168 -7.30 0.43 9.97
CA ILE A 168 -6.67 -0.45 8.95
C ILE A 168 -5.22 -0.87 9.28
N GLY A 169 -4.60 -0.23 10.28
CA GLY A 169 -3.28 -0.60 10.78
C GLY A 169 -3.25 -1.94 11.51
N ARG A 170 -2.05 -2.37 11.92
CA ARG A 170 -1.86 -3.57 12.75
C ARG A 170 -2.18 -3.33 14.23
N ILE A 171 -2.19 -2.08 14.70
CA ILE A 171 -2.61 -1.73 16.08
C ILE A 171 -4.13 -1.52 16.11
N LYS A 172 -4.83 -2.22 17.00
CA LYS A 172 -6.30 -2.31 16.99
C LYS A 172 -6.99 -0.96 17.16
N GLU A 173 -6.49 -0.16 18.10
CA GLU A 173 -7.09 1.12 18.52
C GLU A 173 -6.42 2.35 17.89
N ASP A 174 -5.45 2.16 16.99
CA ASP A 174 -4.80 3.27 16.29
C ASP A 174 -5.61 3.64 15.05
N LYS A 175 -6.17 4.85 15.06
CA LYS A 175 -7.01 5.36 13.98
C LYS A 175 -6.14 5.97 12.89
N SER A 176 -6.25 5.45 11.67
CA SER A 176 -5.64 6.05 10.49
C SER A 176 -6.31 7.39 10.15
N THR A 177 -5.48 8.41 10.02
CA THR A 177 -5.84 9.79 9.68
C THR A 177 -4.96 10.29 8.55
N VAL A 178 -5.48 11.24 7.78
CA VAL A 178 -4.72 11.90 6.72
C VAL A 178 -4.19 13.22 7.30
N SER A 179 -2.88 13.40 7.23
CA SER A 179 -2.20 14.65 7.57
C SER A 179 -1.45 15.19 6.36
N THR A 180 -1.25 16.49 6.29
CA THR A 180 -0.48 17.12 5.22
C THR A 180 0.89 17.53 5.76
N THR A 181 1.94 17.20 5.02
CA THR A 181 3.30 17.61 5.32
C THR A 181 3.90 18.28 4.09
N THR A 182 4.75 19.28 4.29
CA THR A 182 5.48 19.91 3.17
C THR A 182 6.90 19.37 3.13
N PHE A 183 7.31 18.83 1.99
CA PHE A 183 8.70 18.46 1.73
C PHE A 183 9.34 19.45 0.76
N GLN A 184 10.54 19.92 1.08
CA GLN A 184 11.29 20.85 0.24
C GLN A 184 12.76 20.46 0.15
N SER A 185 13.28 20.35 -1.06
CA SER A 185 14.72 20.20 -1.32
C SER A 185 15.11 20.74 -2.70
N ARG A 186 16.38 21.06 -2.91
CA ARG A 186 16.86 21.51 -4.24
C ARG A 186 16.72 20.43 -5.32
N ALA A 187 16.95 19.17 -4.97
CA ALA A 187 16.91 18.05 -5.92
C ALA A 187 15.48 17.62 -6.30
N TYR A 188 14.52 17.73 -5.37
CA TYR A 188 13.15 17.22 -5.57
C TYR A 188 12.06 18.30 -5.57
N GLY A 189 12.43 19.58 -5.42
CA GLY A 189 11.50 20.72 -5.38
C GLY A 189 10.71 20.83 -4.06
N LYS A 190 9.69 21.70 -4.06
CA LYS A 190 8.69 21.82 -2.99
C LYS A 190 7.46 21.02 -3.38
N ARG A 191 7.01 20.11 -2.51
CA ARG A 191 5.81 19.30 -2.70
C ARG A 191 5.02 19.21 -1.39
N GLU A 192 3.72 19.36 -1.48
CA GLU A 192 2.81 18.99 -0.41
C GLU A 192 2.50 17.50 -0.52
N ASN A 193 2.86 16.75 0.51
CA ASN A 193 2.66 15.31 0.59
C ASN A 193 1.61 15.01 1.65
N LYS A 194 0.64 14.18 1.30
CA LYS A 194 -0.24 13.57 2.29
C LYS A 194 0.51 12.44 2.99
N VAL A 195 0.33 12.32 4.30
CA VAL A 195 0.89 11.26 5.14
C VAL A 195 -0.23 10.62 5.91
N ILE A 196 -0.27 9.29 5.85
CA ILE A 196 -1.34 8.48 6.43
C ILE A 196 -0.70 7.51 7.42
N ASN A 197 -1.16 7.51 8.67
CA ASN A 197 -0.66 6.58 9.67
C ASN A 197 -1.35 5.21 9.50
N ILE A 198 -0.67 4.26 8.87
CA ILE A 198 -1.08 2.86 8.81
C ILE A 198 -0.05 2.04 9.59
N THR A 199 -0.11 2.14 10.92
CA THR A 199 0.93 1.61 11.81
C THR A 199 1.15 0.11 11.61
N GLY A 200 2.41 -0.29 11.46
CA GLY A 200 2.83 -1.68 11.20
C GLY A 200 2.78 -2.12 9.74
N ARG A 201 2.35 -1.26 8.81
CA ARG A 201 2.35 -1.52 7.36
C ARG A 201 3.14 -0.44 6.62
N VAL A 202 3.92 -0.83 5.62
CA VAL A 202 4.68 0.10 4.78
C VAL A 202 3.82 0.57 3.62
N GLN A 203 3.74 1.87 3.39
CA GLN A 203 3.17 2.43 2.16
C GLN A 203 4.29 2.63 1.13
N PHE A 204 4.13 2.02 -0.05
CA PHE A 204 5.14 2.02 -1.11
C PHE A 204 4.50 2.41 -2.44
N ASP A 205 4.23 3.71 -2.61
CA ASP A 205 3.53 4.25 -3.78
C ASP A 205 4.44 4.30 -5.01
N LEU A 206 4.06 3.63 -6.09
CA LEU A 206 4.86 3.55 -7.30
C LEU A 206 5.04 4.92 -7.98
N LEU A 207 4.04 5.80 -7.94
CA LEU A 207 4.17 7.12 -8.53
C LEU A 207 5.29 7.92 -7.84
N HIS A 208 5.39 7.80 -6.51
CA HIS A 208 6.44 8.49 -5.75
C HIS A 208 7.82 7.95 -6.08
N ILE A 209 7.95 6.63 -6.21
CA ILE A 209 9.19 5.97 -6.64
C ILE A 209 9.61 6.48 -8.02
N LEU A 210 8.70 6.46 -9.00
CA LEU A 210 9.01 6.88 -10.36
C LEU A 210 9.41 8.36 -10.44
N LEU A 211 8.70 9.24 -9.73
CA LEU A 211 9.03 10.67 -9.66
C LEU A 211 10.38 10.96 -9.00
N ARG A 212 10.88 10.03 -8.18
CA ARG A 212 12.16 10.18 -7.47
C ARG A 212 13.32 9.61 -8.29
N ASP A 213 13.13 8.44 -8.87
CA ASP A 213 14.21 7.64 -9.45
C ASP A 213 14.34 7.79 -10.97
N TYR A 214 13.29 8.28 -11.65
CA TYR A 214 13.25 8.40 -13.11
C TYR A 214 12.91 9.83 -13.55
N LYS A 215 13.34 10.19 -14.76
CA LYS A 215 13.00 11.45 -15.44
C LYS A 215 12.21 11.15 -16.71
N LEU A 216 10.89 11.04 -16.58
CA LEU A 216 9.97 10.72 -17.67
C LEU A 216 9.25 11.97 -18.19
N ARG A 217 8.78 11.92 -19.44
CA ARG A 217 7.96 12.99 -20.04
C ARG A 217 6.54 13.03 -19.47
N SER A 218 5.98 11.86 -19.15
CA SER A 218 4.65 11.70 -18.54
C SER A 218 4.72 10.63 -17.46
N TYR A 219 4.00 10.86 -16.37
CA TYR A 219 3.87 9.94 -15.23
C TYR A 219 2.43 9.42 -15.09
N THR A 220 1.67 9.37 -16.18
CA THR A 220 0.38 8.64 -16.16
C THR A 220 0.65 7.13 -16.13
N LEU A 221 -0.20 6.37 -15.44
CA LEU A 221 -0.03 4.91 -15.34
C LEU A 221 0.06 4.25 -16.73
N ASN A 222 -0.72 4.72 -17.71
CA ASN A 222 -0.66 4.25 -19.09
C ASN A 222 0.72 4.53 -19.72
N SER A 223 1.25 5.75 -19.59
CA SER A 223 2.54 6.13 -20.17
C SER A 223 3.71 5.33 -19.57
N VAL A 224 3.70 5.12 -18.25
CA VAL A 224 4.79 4.38 -17.58
C VAL A 224 4.67 2.88 -17.83
N SER A 225 3.45 2.34 -17.92
CA SER A 225 3.22 0.94 -18.29
C SER A 225 3.69 0.68 -19.72
N TYR A 226 3.39 1.57 -20.66
CA TYR A 226 3.89 1.45 -22.02
C TYR A 226 5.42 1.55 -22.07
N HIS A 227 6.01 2.53 -21.35
CA HIS A 227 7.45 2.73 -21.35
C HIS A 227 8.24 1.51 -20.82
N PHE A 228 7.82 0.92 -19.71
CA PHE A 228 8.56 -0.16 -19.05
C PHE A 228 8.08 -1.58 -19.39
N LEU A 229 6.79 -1.76 -19.64
CA LEU A 229 6.19 -3.08 -19.90
C LEU A 229 5.83 -3.31 -21.38
N GLN A 230 5.87 -2.26 -22.22
CA GLN A 230 5.37 -2.30 -23.61
C GLN A 230 3.89 -2.72 -23.69
N GLU A 231 3.11 -2.39 -22.65
CA GLU A 231 1.68 -2.65 -22.60
C GLU A 231 0.90 -1.34 -22.58
N GLN A 232 -0.15 -1.28 -23.40
CA GLN A 232 -1.15 -0.22 -23.32
C GLN A 232 -2.34 -0.74 -22.52
N LYS A 233 -2.90 0.10 -21.66
CA LYS A 233 -4.21 -0.18 -21.04
C LYS A 233 -5.32 0.41 -21.90
N GLU A 234 -6.47 -0.26 -21.94
CA GLU A 234 -7.70 0.35 -22.44
C GLU A 234 -8.09 1.46 -21.45
N ASP A 235 -8.09 2.70 -21.89
CA ASP A 235 -8.44 3.83 -21.03
C ASP A 235 -9.97 3.97 -20.98
N VAL A 236 -10.54 4.00 -19.77
CA VAL A 236 -11.97 4.25 -19.55
C VAL A 236 -12.11 5.72 -19.13
N PRO A 237 -12.63 6.60 -20.00
CA PRO A 237 -12.76 8.01 -19.67
C PRO A 237 -13.61 8.21 -18.41
N HIS A 238 -13.16 9.09 -17.51
CA HIS A 238 -13.89 9.37 -16.26
C HIS A 238 -15.35 9.78 -16.48
N SER A 239 -15.67 10.41 -17.62
CA SER A 239 -17.02 10.83 -17.98
C SER A 239 -18.02 9.69 -18.17
N ILE A 240 -17.56 8.48 -18.50
CA ILE A 240 -18.42 7.31 -18.76
C ILE A 240 -18.49 6.33 -17.59
N ILE A 241 -17.65 6.50 -16.56
CA ILE A 241 -17.62 5.60 -15.38
C ILE A 241 -18.98 5.54 -14.70
N ALA A 242 -19.63 6.70 -14.50
CA ALA A 242 -20.96 6.77 -13.90
C ALA A 242 -22.02 6.07 -14.77
N ASP A 243 -21.93 6.21 -16.10
CA ASP A 243 -22.87 5.60 -17.04
C ASP A 243 -22.68 4.07 -17.07
N LEU A 244 -21.44 3.57 -17.02
CA LEU A 244 -21.12 2.14 -16.92
C LEU A 244 -21.60 1.54 -15.58
N GLN A 245 -21.44 2.27 -14.48
CA GLN A 245 -21.88 1.82 -13.16
C GLN A 245 -23.41 1.68 -13.09
N ASN A 246 -24.14 2.63 -13.68
CA ASN A 246 -25.61 2.68 -13.70
C ASN A 246 -26.25 1.77 -14.75
N GLY A 247 -25.44 1.14 -15.61
CA GLY A 247 -25.90 0.10 -16.53
C GLY A 247 -26.20 -1.22 -15.83
N ASN A 248 -25.79 -2.32 -16.47
CA ASN A 248 -26.04 -3.68 -15.99
C ASN A 248 -24.79 -4.31 -15.35
N GLU A 249 -24.88 -5.58 -14.97
CA GLU A 249 -23.77 -6.31 -14.37
C GLU A 249 -22.57 -6.49 -15.31
N GLN A 250 -22.78 -6.47 -16.64
CA GLN A 250 -21.72 -6.62 -17.64
C GLN A 250 -20.96 -5.31 -17.83
N THR A 251 -21.64 -4.16 -17.78
CA THR A 251 -20.97 -2.85 -17.82
C THR A 251 -20.14 -2.65 -16.55
N ARG A 252 -20.65 -3.06 -15.38
CA ARG A 252 -19.86 -3.10 -14.14
C ARG A 252 -18.72 -4.10 -14.18
N ARG A 253 -18.89 -5.26 -14.83
CA ARG A 253 -17.80 -6.21 -15.08
C ARG A 253 -16.69 -5.61 -15.94
N ARG A 254 -17.02 -4.86 -16.99
CA ARG A 254 -16.00 -4.15 -17.80
C ARG A 254 -15.19 -3.18 -16.94
N LEU A 255 -15.86 -2.39 -16.10
CA LEU A 255 -15.18 -1.49 -15.16
C LEU A 255 -14.32 -2.25 -14.15
N ALA A 256 -14.80 -3.40 -13.67
CA ALA A 256 -14.05 -4.22 -12.72
C ALA A 256 -12.79 -4.85 -13.35
N VAL A 257 -12.85 -5.27 -14.62
CA VAL A 257 -11.66 -5.73 -15.36
C VAL A 257 -10.65 -4.60 -15.53
N TYR A 258 -11.12 -3.38 -15.81
CA TYR A 258 -10.29 -2.19 -15.89
C TYR A 258 -9.59 -1.89 -14.55
N CYS A 259 -10.34 -1.81 -13.45
CA CYS A 259 -9.81 -1.58 -12.11
C CYS A 259 -8.86 -2.70 -11.65
N LEU A 260 -9.14 -3.97 -11.98
CA LEU A 260 -8.23 -5.09 -11.70
C LEU A 260 -6.91 -4.96 -12.45
N LYS A 261 -6.93 -4.47 -13.70
CA LYS A 261 -5.72 -4.21 -14.48
C LYS A 261 -4.91 -3.07 -13.86
N ASP A 262 -5.56 -1.99 -13.43
CA ASP A 262 -4.91 -0.86 -12.76
C ASP A 262 -4.33 -1.24 -11.39
N ALA A 263 -4.94 -2.17 -10.65
CA ALA A 263 -4.35 -2.75 -9.44
C ALA A 263 -3.17 -3.71 -9.73
N LEU A 264 -3.14 -4.37 -10.89
CA LEU A 264 -2.07 -5.33 -11.26
C LEU A 264 -0.81 -4.66 -11.81
N LEU A 265 -0.97 -3.59 -12.61
CA LEU A 265 0.15 -2.91 -13.26
C LEU A 265 1.24 -2.43 -12.27
N PRO A 266 0.89 -1.85 -11.10
CA PRO A 266 1.89 -1.46 -10.10
C PRO A 266 2.75 -2.63 -9.61
N LEU A 267 2.18 -3.83 -9.39
CA LEU A 267 2.96 -5.00 -9.00
C LEU A 267 3.98 -5.39 -10.08
N ARG A 268 3.53 -5.43 -11.34
CA ARG A 268 4.41 -5.77 -12.47
C ARG A 268 5.52 -4.76 -12.68
N LEU A 269 5.22 -3.48 -12.48
CA LEU A 269 6.22 -2.41 -12.54
C LEU A 269 7.20 -2.49 -11.38
N LEU A 270 6.73 -2.74 -10.15
CA LEU A 270 7.60 -2.96 -8.98
C LEU A 270 8.57 -4.13 -9.19
N GLU A 271 8.08 -5.23 -9.74
CA GLU A 271 8.89 -6.41 -10.07
C GLU A 271 9.90 -6.09 -11.18
N LYS A 272 9.44 -5.53 -12.31
CA LYS A 272 10.28 -5.19 -13.47
C LYS A 272 11.43 -4.24 -13.12
N LEU A 273 11.17 -3.29 -12.22
CA LEU A 273 12.14 -2.28 -11.77
C LEU A 273 12.90 -2.70 -10.51
N MET A 274 12.62 -3.90 -9.97
CA MET A 274 13.20 -4.44 -8.74
C MET A 274 13.10 -3.48 -7.55
N CYS A 275 12.03 -2.68 -7.47
CA CYS A 275 11.92 -1.57 -6.54
C CYS A 275 12.06 -2.01 -5.08
N VAL A 276 11.36 -3.08 -4.68
CA VAL A 276 11.39 -3.60 -3.30
C VAL A 276 12.80 -4.04 -2.92
N ILE A 277 13.49 -4.75 -3.80
CA ILE A 277 14.85 -5.27 -3.57
C ILE A 277 15.83 -4.10 -3.45
N ASN A 278 15.82 -3.19 -4.41
CA ASN A 278 16.73 -2.04 -4.44
C ASN A 278 16.57 -1.14 -3.19
N TYR A 279 15.32 -0.90 -2.76
CA TYR A 279 15.05 -0.11 -1.56
C TYR A 279 15.39 -0.88 -0.28
N MET A 280 15.18 -2.20 -0.24
CA MET A 280 15.57 -3.03 0.90
C MET A 280 17.09 -3.00 1.09
N GLU A 281 17.86 -3.19 0.02
CA GLU A 281 19.33 -3.10 0.04
C GLU A 281 19.80 -1.71 0.46
N MET A 282 19.19 -0.64 -0.06
CA MET A 282 19.50 0.72 0.37
C MET A 282 19.22 0.94 1.87
N SER A 283 18.14 0.35 2.39
CA SER A 283 17.74 0.42 3.81
C SER A 283 18.74 -0.32 4.71
N ARG A 284 19.23 -1.48 4.27
CA ARG A 284 20.25 -2.29 4.95
C ARG A 284 21.59 -1.54 4.98
N VAL A 285 22.09 -1.10 3.83
CA VAL A 285 23.38 -0.41 3.69
C VAL A 285 23.45 0.89 4.49
N THR A 286 22.37 1.68 4.47
CA THR A 286 22.37 3.00 5.14
C THR A 286 21.81 2.98 6.56
N GLY A 287 21.30 1.83 7.01
CA GLY A 287 20.80 1.63 8.36
C GLY A 287 19.55 2.45 8.73
N VAL A 288 18.84 2.99 7.74
CA VAL A 288 17.60 3.76 7.95
C VAL A 288 16.37 2.86 7.75
N PRO A 289 15.23 3.14 8.40
CA PRO A 289 13.97 2.45 8.12
C PRO A 289 13.55 2.54 6.65
N PHE A 290 12.92 1.48 6.13
CA PHE A 290 12.49 1.41 4.73
C PHE A 290 11.59 2.58 4.31
N SER A 291 10.65 2.99 5.18
CA SER A 291 9.75 4.12 4.93
C SER A 291 10.47 5.47 4.79
N TYR A 292 11.65 5.64 5.40
CA TYR A 292 12.42 6.87 5.29
C TYR A 292 12.97 7.07 3.88
N LEU A 293 13.17 5.98 3.13
CA LEU A 293 13.67 6.06 1.76
C LEU A 293 12.71 6.77 0.82
N LEU A 294 11.39 6.80 1.10
CA LEU A 294 10.43 7.60 0.35
C LEU A 294 10.12 8.94 1.04
N ALA A 295 9.97 8.93 2.37
CA ALA A 295 9.52 10.11 3.12
C ALA A 295 10.61 11.16 3.40
N ARG A 296 11.90 10.79 3.32
CA ARG A 296 13.03 11.66 3.66
C ARG A 296 14.03 11.79 2.51
N GLY A 297 14.85 12.84 2.60
CA GLY A 297 15.96 13.10 1.67
C GLY A 297 17.24 12.32 1.99
N GLN A 298 18.34 12.65 1.32
CA GLN A 298 19.60 11.91 1.45
C GLN A 298 20.32 12.13 2.79
N GLN A 299 20.13 13.27 3.46
CA GLN A 299 20.85 13.62 4.69
C GLN A 299 20.66 12.59 5.82
N ILE A 300 19.45 12.08 6.02
CA ILE A 300 19.18 11.12 7.11
C ILE A 300 19.97 9.81 6.95
N LYS A 301 20.25 9.40 5.69
CA LYS A 301 21.06 8.22 5.40
C LYS A 301 22.51 8.42 5.81
N VAL A 302 23.07 9.61 5.57
CA VAL A 302 24.44 9.95 5.94
C VAL A 302 24.56 10.10 7.46
N ILE A 303 23.59 10.76 8.10
CA ILE A 303 23.55 10.89 9.56
C ILE A 303 23.49 9.52 10.23
N SER A 304 22.62 8.62 9.76
CA SER A 304 22.53 7.25 10.27
C SER A 304 23.87 6.50 10.17
N GLN A 305 24.58 6.62 9.04
CA GLN A 305 25.89 6.01 8.88
C GLN A 305 26.96 6.64 9.77
N LEU A 306 26.96 7.97 9.92
CA LEU A 306 27.94 8.67 10.76
C LEU A 306 27.79 8.29 12.24
N MET A 307 26.55 8.17 12.73
CA MET A 307 26.27 7.77 14.12
C MET A 307 26.62 6.30 14.42
N ARG A 308 26.83 5.48 13.39
CA ARG A 308 27.16 4.05 13.51
C ARG A 308 28.66 3.76 13.35
N LYS A 309 29.44 4.76 12.94
CA LYS A 309 30.90 4.71 12.95
C LYS A 309 31.43 5.13 14.31
#